data_AF-A0A7J4LRB9-F1
#
_entry.id   AF-A0A7J4LRB9-F1
#
_cell.length_a   1.000
_cell.length_b   1.000
_cell.length_c   1.000
_cell.angle_alpha   90.00
_cell.angle_beta   90.00
_cell.angle_gamma   90.00
#
_symmetry.space_group_name_H-M   'P 1'
#
loop_
_entity.id
_entity.type
_entity.pdbx_description
1 polymer ?
#
loop_
_entity_poly.entity_id
_entity_poly.type
_entity_poly.pdbx_seq_one_letter_code
_entity_poly.pdbx_strand_id
1 'polypeptide(L)'
;MKILLVHDSVYGNTEKLAKVIAGAIQPSGEVRVLRAKDAAELGSIDLLIVGSPTQGGRPTPAIREFLNKIPANALQHTGVAAFDTRLAGFFVKLFGFAAGRIAASLEARGGHLVAQPEG
;
A
#
# COMPACT_ATOMS: atom_id res chain seq x y z
N MET A 1 8.75 14.63 -7.22
CA MET A 1 8.78 13.69 -6.07
C MET A 1 9.19 12.30 -6.53
N LYS A 2 9.82 11.50 -5.68
CA LYS A 2 10.05 10.07 -5.88
C LYS A 2 8.93 9.29 -5.19
N ILE A 3 8.12 8.59 -5.99
CA ILE A 3 6.92 7.91 -5.53
C ILE A 3 7.08 6.41 -5.78
N LEU A 4 6.92 5.62 -4.73
CA LEU A 4 6.88 4.16 -4.84
C LEU A 4 5.48 3.67 -4.53
N LEU A 5 4.87 2.95 -5.47
CA LEU A 5 3.63 2.24 -5.27
C LEU A 5 3.92 0.74 -5.22
N VAL A 6 3.76 0.14 -4.05
CA VAL A 6 3.89 -1.30 -3.84
C VAL A 6 2.50 -1.91 -3.76
N HIS A 7 2.23 -2.95 -4.52
CA HIS A 7 0.96 -3.65 -4.40
C HIS A 7 1.11 -5.16 -4.49
N ASP A 8 0.09 -5.86 -4.05
CA ASP A 8 -0.13 -7.24 -4.46
C ASP A 8 -1.52 -7.37 -5.08
N SER A 9 -1.77 -8.46 -5.80
CA SER A 9 -3.03 -8.66 -6.52
C SER A 9 -3.22 -10.13 -6.85
N VAL A 10 -4.33 -10.70 -6.40
CA VAL A 10 -4.69 -12.10 -6.64
C VAL A 10 -5.52 -12.25 -7.91
N TYR A 11 -6.50 -11.35 -8.10
CA TYR A 11 -7.43 -11.39 -9.24
C TYR A 11 -7.21 -10.27 -10.27
N GLY A 12 -6.12 -9.50 -10.15
CA GLY A 12 -5.79 -8.41 -11.06
C GLY A 12 -6.41 -7.04 -10.71
N ASN A 13 -7.48 -6.97 -9.92
CA ASN A 13 -8.16 -5.70 -9.63
C ASN A 13 -7.28 -4.68 -8.90
N THR A 14 -6.52 -5.10 -7.88
CA THR A 14 -5.61 -4.21 -7.15
C THR A 14 -4.50 -3.67 -8.05
N GLU A 15 -4.01 -4.48 -8.99
CA GLU A 15 -3.00 -4.06 -9.96
C GLU A 15 -3.56 -3.07 -11.00
N LYS A 16 -4.80 -3.27 -11.46
CA LYS A 16 -5.48 -2.28 -12.31
C LYS A 16 -5.60 -0.93 -11.58
N LEU A 17 -6.04 -0.95 -10.32
CA LEU A 17 -6.15 0.26 -9.51
C LEU A 17 -4.78 0.91 -9.25
N ALA A 18 -3.75 0.11 -8.94
CA ALA A 18 -2.36 0.59 -8.81
C ALA A 18 -1.89 1.34 -10.06
N LYS A 19 -2.15 0.80 -11.26
CA LYS A 19 -1.80 1.44 -12.53
C LYS A 19 -2.56 2.75 -12.75
N VAL A 20 -3.85 2.78 -12.41
CA VAL A 20 -4.67 4.00 -12.49
C VAL A 20 -4.15 5.09 -11.55
N ILE A 21 -3.88 4.75 -10.29
CA ILE A 21 -3.30 5.67 -9.30
C ILE A 21 -1.95 6.19 -9.81
N ALA A 22 -1.08 5.31 -10.28
CA ALA A 22 0.23 5.69 -10.81
C ALA A 22 0.14 6.67 -11.97
N GLY A 23 -0.76 6.42 -12.94
CA GLY A 23 -0.99 7.33 -14.06
C GLY A 23 -1.54 8.70 -13.63
N ALA A 24 -2.43 8.72 -12.64
CA ALA A 24 -3.01 9.96 -12.12
C ALA A 24 -1.99 10.85 -11.40
N ILE A 25 -1.02 10.25 -10.69
CA ILE A 25 -0.01 10.98 -9.92
C ILE A 25 1.31 11.19 -10.66
N GLN A 26 1.46 10.61 -11.85
CA GLN A 26 2.65 10.75 -12.69
C GLN A 26 3.06 12.23 -12.95
N PRO A 27 2.14 13.20 -13.12
CA PRO A 27 2.53 14.62 -13.24
C PRO A 27 3.22 15.20 -11.99
N SER A 28 3.10 14.54 -10.84
CA SER A 28 3.68 15.00 -9.56
C SER A 28 5.11 14.47 -9.32
N GLY A 29 5.60 13.53 -10.15
CA GLY A 29 6.95 13.01 -10.00
C GLY A 29 7.24 11.67 -10.69
N GLU A 30 8.40 11.11 -10.35
CA GLU A 30 8.82 9.79 -10.80
C GLU A 30 8.06 8.71 -10.02
N VAL A 31 7.23 7.93 -10.72
CA VAL A 31 6.40 6.88 -10.11
C VAL A 31 6.94 5.51 -10.50
N ARG A 32 7.27 4.69 -9.50
CA ARG A 32 7.62 3.28 -9.69
C ARG A 32 6.51 2.42 -9.12
N VAL A 33 6.03 1.46 -9.90
CA VAL A 33 5.00 0.49 -9.48
C VAL A 33 5.64 -0.88 -9.39
N LEU A 34 5.64 -1.48 -8.21
CA LEU A 34 6.23 -2.80 -7.95
C LEU A 34 5.22 -3.73 -7.29
N ARG A 35 5.33 -5.02 -7.61
CA ARG A 35 4.70 -6.06 -6.78
C ARG A 35 5.46 -6.18 -5.46
N ALA A 36 4.76 -6.51 -4.37
CA ALA A 36 5.36 -6.63 -3.05
C ALA A 36 6.56 -7.60 -3.00
N LYS A 37 6.50 -8.69 -3.75
CA LYS A 37 7.60 -9.67 -3.87
C LYS A 37 8.87 -9.12 -4.54
N ASP A 38 8.73 -8.07 -5.35
CA ASP A 38 9.81 -7.45 -6.12
C ASP A 38 10.33 -6.17 -5.44
N ALA A 39 9.67 -5.71 -4.38
CA ALA A 39 10.02 -4.51 -3.62
C ALA A 39 11.05 -4.84 -2.52
N ALA A 40 12.30 -5.11 -2.92
CA ALA A 40 13.38 -5.48 -1.99
C ALA A 40 13.93 -4.29 -1.16
N GLU A 41 13.98 -3.10 -1.75
CA GLU A 41 14.51 -1.89 -1.10
C GLU A 41 13.61 -0.68 -1.37
N LEU A 42 13.31 0.10 -0.32
CA LEU A 42 12.49 1.31 -0.43
C LEU A 42 13.24 2.46 -1.10
N GLY A 43 14.58 2.50 -0.99
CA GLY A 43 15.39 3.64 -1.41
C GLY A 43 14.98 4.95 -0.71
N SER A 44 15.50 6.08 -1.20
CA SER A 44 15.02 7.40 -0.79
C SER A 44 13.78 7.78 -1.60
N ILE A 45 12.63 7.83 -0.93
CA ILE A 45 11.32 8.15 -1.52
C ILE A 45 10.57 9.19 -0.69
N ASP A 46 9.81 10.03 -1.40
CA ASP A 46 8.98 11.09 -0.79
C ASP A 46 7.59 10.57 -0.44
N LEU A 47 7.09 9.58 -1.20
CA LEU A 47 5.75 9.00 -1.03
C LEU A 47 5.77 7.47 -1.23
N LEU A 48 5.23 6.74 -0.27
CA LEU A 48 4.98 5.30 -0.35
C LEU A 48 3.47 5.02 -0.35
N ILE A 49 2.98 4.41 -1.43
CA ILE A 49 1.59 3.98 -1.55
C ILE A 49 1.57 2.44 -1.51
N VAL A 50 0.74 1.85 -0.65
CA VAL A 50 0.65 0.39 -0.51
C VAL A 50 -0.76 -0.13 -0.75
N GLY A 51 -0.90 -1.06 -1.69
CA GLY A 51 -2.18 -1.63 -2.13
C GLY A 51 -2.29 -3.14 -1.93
N SER A 52 -3.43 -3.64 -1.44
CA SER A 52 -3.64 -5.08 -1.28
C SER A 52 -5.09 -5.51 -1.48
N PRO A 53 -5.38 -6.72 -1.99
CA PRO A 53 -6.65 -7.38 -1.70
C PRO A 53 -6.86 -7.54 -0.18
N THR A 54 -8.10 -7.46 0.27
CA THR A 54 -8.51 -7.87 1.62
C THR A 54 -8.88 -9.35 1.64
N GLN A 55 -8.20 -10.14 2.50
CA GLN A 55 -8.48 -11.56 2.75
C GLN A 55 -8.61 -11.82 4.25
N GLY A 56 -9.79 -12.25 4.71
CA GLY A 56 -10.07 -12.44 6.14
C GLY A 56 -9.85 -11.16 6.97
N GLY A 57 -10.11 -10.00 6.37
CA GLY A 57 -9.86 -8.68 6.95
C GLY A 57 -8.40 -8.21 6.93
N ARG A 58 -7.46 -8.97 6.37
CA ARG A 58 -6.03 -8.63 6.35
C ARG A 58 -5.52 -8.41 4.92
N PRO A 59 -4.44 -7.64 4.72
CA PRO A 59 -3.72 -7.64 3.45
C PRO A 59 -3.14 -9.02 3.13
N THR A 60 -2.69 -9.25 1.89
CA THR A 60 -2.10 -10.53 1.48
C THR A 60 -0.82 -10.85 2.25
N PRO A 61 -0.39 -12.12 2.31
CA PRO A 61 0.88 -12.50 2.94
C PRO A 61 2.08 -11.71 2.41
N ALA A 62 2.16 -11.49 1.09
CA ALA A 62 3.26 -10.76 0.46
C ALA A 62 3.33 -9.30 0.94
N ILE A 63 2.19 -8.63 1.10
CA ILE A 63 2.16 -7.26 1.63
C ILE A 63 2.55 -7.24 3.11
N ARG A 64 2.10 -8.20 3.91
CA ARG A 64 2.52 -8.30 5.32
C ARG A 64 4.02 -8.51 5.45
N GLU A 65 4.59 -9.39 4.62
CA GLU A 65 6.03 -9.63 4.60
C GLU A 65 6.81 -8.38 4.19
N PHE A 66 6.36 -7.68 3.15
CA PHE A 66 6.92 -6.39 2.73
C PHE A 66 6.92 -5.38 3.88
N LEU A 67 5.77 -5.17 4.53
CA LEU A 67 5.64 -4.23 5.66
C LEU A 67 6.53 -4.61 6.86
N ASN A 68 6.68 -5.91 7.13
CA ASN A 68 7.53 -6.40 8.21
C ASN A 68 9.02 -6.17 7.94
N LYS A 69 9.44 -6.14 6.66
CA LYS A 69 10.82 -5.87 6.27
C LYS A 69 11.20 -4.39 6.38
N ILE A 70 10.23 -3.48 6.44
CA ILE A 70 10.50 -2.06 6.63
C ILE A 70 11.08 -1.86 8.04
N PRO A 71 12.32 -1.35 8.18
CA PRO A 71 12.89 -1.08 9.50
C PRO A 71 12.11 -0.01 10.25
N ALA A 72 12.17 -0.05 11.59
CA ALA A 72 11.62 1.03 12.41
C ALA A 72 12.20 2.38 11.97
N ASN A 73 11.36 3.42 11.93
CA ASN A 73 11.74 4.78 11.55
C ASN A 73 12.23 4.99 10.10
N ALA A 74 12.22 3.96 9.25
CA ALA A 74 12.67 4.09 7.86
C ALA A 74 11.81 5.07 7.02
N LEU A 75 10.62 5.46 7.51
CA LEU A 75 9.68 6.34 6.82
C LEU A 75 9.56 7.75 7.47
N GLN A 76 10.46 8.15 8.38
CA GLN A 76 10.34 9.40 9.17
C GLN A 76 10.13 10.71 8.39
N HIS A 77 10.37 10.72 7.08
CA HIS A 77 10.12 11.88 6.21
C HIS A 77 9.37 11.50 4.93
N THR A 78 8.67 10.37 4.96
CA THR A 78 7.95 9.83 3.81
C THR A 78 6.45 9.95 4.03
N GLY A 79 5.77 10.59 3.08
CA GLY A 79 4.31 10.54 3.03
C GLY A 79 3.85 9.12 2.74
N VAL A 80 2.76 8.67 3.36
CA VAL A 80 2.24 7.32 3.16
C VAL A 80 0.76 7.33 2.83
N ALA A 81 0.33 6.41 1.98
CA ALA A 81 -1.08 6.16 1.67
C ALA A 81 -1.33 4.66 1.50
N ALA A 82 -2.55 4.23 1.78
CA ALA A 82 -2.93 2.83 1.69
C ALA A 82 -4.28 2.67 1.00
N PHE A 83 -4.39 1.63 0.18
CA PHE A 83 -5.67 1.24 -0.39
C PHE A 83 -5.87 -0.28 -0.37
N ASP A 84 -7.13 -0.72 -0.42
CA ASP A 84 -7.47 -2.12 -0.59
C ASP A 84 -8.51 -2.36 -1.67
N THR A 85 -8.62 -3.61 -2.13
CA THR A 85 -9.72 -4.04 -3.00
C THR A 85 -10.42 -5.23 -2.38
N ARG A 86 -11.74 -5.33 -2.55
CA ARG A 86 -12.58 -6.30 -1.86
C ARG A 86 -13.41 -7.11 -2.84
N LEU A 87 -13.69 -8.36 -2.48
CA LEU A 87 -14.81 -9.08 -3.06
C LEU A 87 -16.09 -8.59 -2.38
N ALA A 88 -17.15 -8.37 -3.16
CA ALA A 88 -18.45 -8.02 -2.61
C ALA A 88 -18.98 -9.19 -1.76
N GLY A 89 -19.26 -8.94 -0.48
CA GLY A 89 -19.78 -9.96 0.43
C GLY A 89 -20.27 -9.38 1.75
N PHE A 90 -21.35 -9.93 2.30
CA PHE A 90 -22.01 -9.37 3.49
C PHE A 90 -21.13 -9.41 4.76
N PHE A 91 -20.18 -10.35 4.84
CA PHE A 91 -19.36 -10.59 6.04
C PHE A 91 -18.08 -9.74 6.14
N VAL A 92 -17.67 -8.98 5.11
CA VAL A 92 -16.40 -8.23 5.16
C VAL A 92 -16.40 -7.05 6.14
N LYS A 93 -17.56 -6.46 6.47
CA LYS A 93 -17.64 -5.39 7.47
C LYS A 93 -17.30 -5.86 8.90
N LEU A 94 -17.44 -7.16 9.20
CA LEU A 94 -17.23 -7.70 10.54
C LEU A 94 -15.74 -7.91 10.88
N PHE A 95 -14.87 -8.08 9.88
CA PHE A 95 -13.44 -8.40 10.07
C PHE A 95 -12.50 -7.19 9.89
N GLY A 96 -13.03 -6.02 9.53
CA GLY A 96 -12.28 -4.82 9.15
C GLY A 96 -11.57 -4.97 7.80
N PHE A 97 -10.93 -3.91 7.32
CA PHE A 97 -10.33 -3.86 5.98
C PHE A 97 -8.80 -3.80 6.00
N ALA A 98 -8.16 -4.16 4.88
CA ALA A 98 -6.71 -4.16 4.79
C ALA A 98 -6.11 -2.75 4.77
N ALA A 99 -6.76 -1.77 4.12
CA ALA A 99 -6.20 -0.43 3.96
C ALA A 99 -5.85 0.23 5.30
N GLY A 100 -6.76 0.19 6.29
CA GLY A 100 -6.50 0.74 7.62
C GLY A 100 -5.36 0.04 8.36
N ARG A 101 -5.22 -1.28 8.20
CA ARG A 101 -4.12 -2.05 8.82
C ARG A 101 -2.78 -1.76 8.15
N ILE A 102 -2.78 -1.58 6.83
CA ILE A 102 -1.59 -1.16 6.08
C ILE A 102 -1.16 0.24 6.54
N ALA A 103 -2.09 1.21 6.58
CA ALA A 103 -1.81 2.57 7.02
C ALA A 103 -1.19 2.60 8.43
N ALA A 104 -1.81 1.93 9.40
CA ALA A 104 -1.29 1.85 10.76
C ALA A 104 0.12 1.23 10.82
N SER A 105 0.40 0.23 9.98
CA SER A 105 1.74 -0.37 9.89
C SER A 105 2.77 0.60 9.32
N LEU A 106 2.39 1.45 8.37
CA LEU A 106 3.28 2.44 7.75
C LEU A 106 3.57 3.60 8.72
N GLU A 107 2.56 4.08 9.45
CA GLU A 107 2.72 5.08 10.50
C GLU A 107 3.61 4.56 11.64
N ALA A 108 3.45 3.29 12.04
CA ALA A 108 4.34 2.64 13.01
C ALA A 108 5.81 2.51 12.54
N ARG A 109 6.10 2.79 11.27
CA ARG A 109 7.46 2.87 10.70
C ARG A 109 7.94 4.31 10.50
N GLY A 110 7.19 5.30 11.00
CA GLY A 110 7.51 6.72 10.96
C GLY A 110 6.85 7.49 9.81
N GLY A 111 6.03 6.84 8.98
CA GLY A 111 5.38 7.48 7.84
C GLY A 111 4.30 8.48 8.25
N HIS A 112 4.14 9.54 7.46
CA HIS A 112 3.08 10.52 7.65
C HIS A 112 1.91 10.25 6.70
N LEU A 113 0.74 9.88 7.23
CA LEU A 113 -0.43 9.58 6.41
C LEU A 113 -0.91 10.82 5.64
N VAL A 114 -0.95 10.75 4.30
CA VAL A 114 -1.34 11.90 3.45
C VAL A 114 -2.78 11.84 2.94
N ALA A 115 -3.46 10.70 3.13
CA ALA A 115 -4.85 10.49 2.76
C ALA A 115 -5.48 9.42 3.65
N GLN A 116 -6.81 9.47 3.84
CA GLN A 116 -7.50 8.39 4.54
C GLN A 116 -7.30 7.05 3.78
N PRO A 117 -7.17 5.93 4.50
CA PRO A 117 -7.07 4.61 3.86
C PRO A 117 -8.40 4.23 3.20
N GLU A 118 -8.36 3.84 1.92
CA GLU A 118 -9.56 3.63 1.08
C GLU A 118 -9.67 2.19 0.55
N GLY A 119 -10.89 1.73 0.23
CA GLY A 119 -11.12 0.47 -0.50
C GLY A 119 -12.55 0.00 -0.53
#